data_AF-A0A3B8VKR3-F1
#
_entry.id   AF-A0A3B8VKR3-F1
#
_cell.length_a   1.000
_cell.length_b   1.000
_cell.length_c   1.000
_cell.angle_alpha   90.00
_cell.angle_beta   90.00
_cell.angle_gamma   90.00
#
_symmetry.space_group_name_H-M   'P 1'
#
loop_
_entity.id
_entity.type
_entity.pdbx_description
1 polymer ?
#
loop_
_entity_poly.entity_id
_entity_poly.type
_entity_poly.pdbx_seq_one_letter_code
_entity_poly.pdbx_strand_id
1 'polypeptide(L)'
;HASTFGITRHLDSAVGLLMERELHMLGKALENPARPFSVALGGAKVSDKIRMIEHLADKVDTFLIGGGMASAFLATQGLTVGASRIEDAGLKHARNVTRMSKERGFNLIIPSDVVIADKFKRDASSKTVISSNICEPWLIMDIGDETARRYGNELQRSNTIFWNGPMGVFEWESFSKGTTSVARSVARAAGTSIIGGGSTADAVYTLGLEKEMSHVSTGGGASLEYLEGRDLPGVSAIQDA
;
A
#
# COMPACT_ATOMS: atom_id res chain seq x y z
N HIS A 1 7.50 -19.69 16.63
CA HIS A 1 7.06 -21.08 16.91
C HIS A 1 8.25 -21.96 17.27
N ALA A 2 8.03 -23.20 17.72
CA ALA A 2 9.11 -24.15 17.95
C ALA A 2 9.97 -24.35 16.69
N SER A 3 9.32 -24.51 15.52
CA SER A 3 9.98 -24.72 14.23
C SER A 3 10.66 -23.50 13.60
N THR A 4 10.42 -22.27 14.10
CA THR A 4 10.94 -21.04 13.48
C THR A 4 11.83 -20.20 14.39
N PHE A 5 11.82 -20.45 15.69
CA PHE A 5 12.54 -19.67 16.70
C PHE A 5 13.03 -20.57 17.85
N GLY A 6 12.19 -21.50 18.32
CA GLY A 6 12.57 -22.38 19.42
C GLY A 6 13.81 -23.23 19.09
N ILE A 7 13.87 -23.75 17.87
CA ILE A 7 14.96 -24.62 17.41
C ILE A 7 16.33 -23.91 17.36
N THR A 8 16.37 -22.60 17.10
CA THR A 8 17.63 -21.83 16.97
C THR A 8 18.35 -21.63 18.30
N ARG A 9 17.68 -21.92 19.44
CA ARG A 9 18.31 -21.93 20.77
C ARG A 9 19.12 -23.20 21.04
N HIS A 10 18.96 -24.22 20.20
CA HIS A 10 19.54 -25.55 20.41
C HIS A 10 20.51 -25.95 19.29
N LEU A 11 20.41 -25.30 18.13
CA LEU A 11 21.22 -25.58 16.95
C LEU A 11 21.67 -24.26 16.32
N ASP A 12 22.83 -24.28 15.67
CA ASP A 12 23.27 -23.17 14.83
C ASP A 12 22.23 -22.89 13.75
N SER A 13 22.08 -21.61 13.39
CA SER A 13 21.04 -21.14 12.48
C SER A 13 21.61 -20.24 11.40
N ALA A 14 21.03 -20.33 10.21
CA ALA A 14 21.43 -19.55 9.04
C ALA A 14 20.21 -19.21 8.19
N VAL A 15 20.35 -18.19 7.33
CA VAL A 15 19.30 -17.75 6.40
C VAL A 15 19.37 -18.56 5.11
N GLY A 16 18.23 -19.12 4.67
CA GLY A 16 18.12 -19.71 3.33
C GLY A 16 17.91 -18.64 2.24
N LEU A 17 18.23 -18.96 0.98
CA LEU A 17 18.25 -18.01 -0.15
C LEU A 17 16.96 -17.19 -0.33
N LEU A 18 15.78 -17.78 -0.10
CA LEU A 18 14.51 -17.07 -0.20
C LEU A 18 14.35 -15.99 0.87
N MET A 19 14.70 -16.33 2.12
CA MET A 19 14.64 -15.39 3.24
C MET A 19 15.73 -14.31 3.09
N GLU A 20 16.93 -14.69 2.66
CA GLU A 20 18.02 -13.74 2.40
C GLU A 20 17.60 -12.71 1.36
N ARG A 21 17.01 -13.16 0.25
CA ARG A 21 16.48 -12.26 -0.79
C ARG A 21 15.38 -11.33 -0.27
N GLU A 22 14.45 -11.85 0.54
CA GLU A 22 13.41 -11.03 1.17
C GLU A 22 14.00 -9.94 2.06
N LEU A 23 14.88 -10.32 2.99
CA LEU A 23 15.53 -9.38 3.91
C LEU A 23 16.39 -8.36 3.17
N HIS A 24 17.10 -8.79 2.13
CA HIS A 24 17.90 -7.88 1.32
C HIS A 24 17.04 -6.85 0.59
N MET A 25 15.97 -7.29 -0.08
CA MET A 25 15.10 -6.40 -0.85
C MET A 25 14.32 -5.44 0.06
N LEU A 26 13.75 -5.96 1.16
CA LEU A 26 13.02 -5.15 2.12
C LEU A 26 13.97 -4.22 2.90
N GLY A 27 15.05 -4.74 3.48
CA GLY A 27 16.01 -3.93 4.24
C GLY A 27 16.60 -2.79 3.41
N LYS A 28 17.13 -3.08 2.21
CA LYS A 28 17.75 -2.06 1.34
C LYS A 28 16.80 -0.95 0.95
N ALA A 29 15.55 -1.28 0.60
CA ALA A 29 14.58 -0.28 0.18
C ALA A 29 13.97 0.51 1.33
N LEU A 30 14.08 0.03 2.57
CA LEU A 30 13.49 0.70 3.72
C LEU A 30 14.54 1.41 4.57
N GLU A 31 15.80 0.97 4.61
CA GLU A 31 16.84 1.63 5.40
C GLU A 31 17.42 2.84 4.67
N ASN A 32 17.75 2.68 3.39
CA ASN A 32 18.32 3.73 2.56
C ASN A 32 17.78 3.67 1.12
N PRO A 33 16.48 3.99 0.91
CA PRO A 33 15.87 3.97 -0.42
C PRO A 33 16.55 4.95 -1.38
N ALA A 34 16.66 4.55 -2.64
CA ALA A 34 16.99 5.48 -3.70
C ALA A 34 15.82 6.46 -3.91
N ARG A 35 16.10 7.77 -3.79
CA ARG A 35 15.08 8.82 -3.92
C ARG A 35 14.91 9.29 -5.36
N PRO A 36 13.70 9.68 -5.81
CA PRO A 36 12.47 9.77 -5.01
C PRO A 36 11.93 8.40 -4.61
N PHE A 37 11.55 8.26 -3.33
CA PHE A 37 10.91 7.08 -2.77
C PHE A 37 9.41 7.34 -2.65
N SER A 38 8.62 6.63 -3.45
CA SER A 38 7.17 6.69 -3.41
C SER A 38 6.57 5.43 -2.80
N VAL A 39 5.57 5.62 -1.97
CA VAL A 39 4.81 4.54 -1.34
C VAL A 39 3.34 4.65 -1.73
N ALA A 40 2.82 3.63 -2.41
CA ALA A 40 1.41 3.52 -2.74
C ALA A 40 0.71 2.63 -1.69
N LEU A 41 -0.28 3.18 -1.00
CA LEU A 41 -1.04 2.49 0.04
C LEU A 41 -2.51 2.41 -0.33
N GLY A 42 -3.05 1.21 -0.26
CA GLY A 42 -4.47 0.95 -0.44
C GLY A 42 -5.02 -0.03 0.57
N GLY A 43 -6.17 -0.62 0.25
CA GLY A 43 -6.92 -1.49 1.16
C GLY A 43 -8.07 -0.77 1.88
N ALA A 44 -8.68 -1.48 2.83
CA ALA A 44 -9.97 -1.08 3.39
C ALA A 44 -9.87 -0.14 4.60
N LYS A 45 -8.81 -0.22 5.41
CA LYS A 45 -8.70 0.45 6.72
C LYS A 45 -7.38 1.18 6.88
N VAL A 46 -7.40 2.31 7.59
CA VAL A 46 -6.21 3.10 7.90
C VAL A 46 -5.44 2.47 9.05
N SER A 47 -6.15 1.89 10.02
CA SER A 47 -5.58 1.20 11.19
C SER A 47 -4.60 0.09 10.79
N ASP A 48 -4.87 -0.63 9.72
CA ASP A 48 -4.00 -1.69 9.19
C ASP A 48 -2.72 -1.15 8.54
N LYS A 49 -2.61 0.16 8.29
CA LYS A 49 -1.47 0.80 7.59
C LYS A 49 -0.73 1.83 8.45
N ILE A 50 -1.27 2.20 9.60
CA ILE A 50 -0.73 3.33 10.38
C ILE A 50 0.72 3.13 10.80
N ARG A 51 1.07 1.93 11.29
CA ARG A 51 2.44 1.63 11.74
C ARG A 51 3.46 1.71 10.61
N MET A 52 3.07 1.23 9.42
CA MET A 52 3.89 1.32 8.22
C MET A 52 4.08 2.78 7.79
N ILE A 53 3.01 3.59 7.81
CA ILE A 53 3.13 5.03 7.53
C ILE A 53 4.08 5.69 8.54
N GLU A 54 3.92 5.41 9.83
CA GLU A 54 4.78 5.95 10.90
C GLU A 54 6.24 5.55 10.74
N HIS A 55 6.51 4.30 10.37
CA HIS A 55 7.86 3.79 10.16
C HIS A 55 8.54 4.42 8.93
N LEU A 56 7.78 4.68 7.86
CA LEU A 56 8.32 5.18 6.59
C LEU A 56 8.29 6.71 6.47
N ALA A 57 7.59 7.42 7.36
CA ALA A 57 7.34 8.84 7.25
C ALA A 57 8.61 9.73 7.24
N ASP A 58 9.76 9.26 7.75
CA ASP A 58 11.04 10.00 7.69
C ASP A 58 11.84 9.70 6.42
N LYS A 59 11.42 8.70 5.64
CA LYS A 59 12.19 8.13 4.53
C LYS A 59 11.51 8.33 3.18
N VAL A 60 10.19 8.35 3.17
CA VAL A 60 9.36 8.51 1.98
C VAL A 60 9.34 9.96 1.50
N ASP A 61 9.34 10.15 0.18
CA ASP A 61 9.14 11.45 -0.45
C ASP A 61 7.64 11.67 -0.75
N THR A 62 6.95 10.63 -1.23
CA THR A 62 5.52 10.70 -1.57
C THR A 62 4.73 9.47 -1.10
N PHE A 63 3.62 9.70 -0.39
CA PHE A 63 2.56 8.71 -0.19
C PHE A 63 1.41 8.93 -1.17
N LEU A 64 0.95 7.85 -1.80
CA LEU A 64 -0.24 7.81 -2.66
C LEU A 64 -1.32 6.97 -1.96
N ILE A 65 -2.46 7.57 -1.63
CA ILE A 65 -3.53 6.89 -0.88
C ILE A 65 -4.64 6.41 -1.82
N GLY A 66 -5.04 5.15 -1.74
CA GLY A 66 -6.16 4.58 -2.48
C GLY A 66 -7.00 3.63 -1.63
N GLY A 67 -7.84 2.83 -2.28
CA GLY A 67 -8.72 1.87 -1.62
C GLY A 67 -9.81 2.52 -0.76
N GLY A 68 -10.52 1.68 0.00
CA GLY A 68 -11.57 2.14 0.92
C GLY A 68 -11.03 3.07 2.02
N MET A 69 -9.77 2.92 2.42
CA MET A 69 -9.14 3.77 3.43
C MET A 69 -9.01 5.24 2.99
N ALA A 70 -9.06 5.53 1.68
CA ALA A 70 -9.06 6.90 1.16
C ALA A 70 -10.24 7.73 1.68
N SER A 71 -11.37 7.10 2.01
CA SER A 71 -12.53 7.77 2.63
C SER A 71 -12.15 8.55 3.89
N ALA A 72 -11.33 7.97 4.77
CA ALA A 72 -10.89 8.64 6.00
C ALA A 72 -10.07 9.90 5.70
N PHE A 73 -9.21 9.87 4.69
CA PHE A 73 -8.39 11.00 4.27
C PHE A 73 -9.20 12.10 3.60
N LEU A 74 -10.15 11.75 2.73
CA LEU A 74 -11.10 12.70 2.13
C LEU A 74 -11.94 13.41 3.21
N ALA A 75 -12.40 12.67 4.23
CA ALA A 75 -13.12 13.24 5.35
C ALA A 75 -12.26 14.24 6.17
N THR A 76 -10.92 14.06 6.23
CA THR A 76 -10.05 15.07 6.87
C THR A 76 -10.00 16.40 6.11
N GLN A 77 -10.32 16.40 4.82
CA GLN A 77 -10.43 17.60 3.99
C GLN A 77 -11.81 18.26 4.07
N GLY A 78 -12.71 17.74 4.91
CA GLY A 78 -14.09 18.23 5.03
C GLY A 78 -15.01 17.76 3.90
N LEU A 79 -14.57 16.78 3.10
CA LEU A 79 -15.39 16.22 2.03
C LEU A 79 -16.34 15.15 2.57
N THR A 80 -17.53 15.06 1.99
CA THR A 80 -18.44 13.93 2.21
C THR A 80 -17.92 12.69 1.51
N VAL A 81 -18.16 11.52 2.09
CA VAL A 81 -17.74 10.21 1.55
C VAL A 81 -18.92 9.28 1.25
N GLY A 82 -20.14 9.83 1.25
CA GLY A 82 -21.38 9.08 1.10
C GLY A 82 -21.48 7.96 2.14
N ALA A 83 -21.91 6.78 1.70
CA ALA A 83 -22.08 5.61 2.56
C ALA A 83 -20.74 4.89 2.88
N SER A 84 -19.59 5.40 2.42
CA SER A 84 -18.29 4.77 2.63
C SER A 84 -17.96 4.69 4.11
N ARG A 85 -17.66 3.49 4.59
CA ARG A 85 -17.38 3.25 6.00
C ARG A 85 -16.03 3.80 6.40
N ILE A 86 -16.01 4.66 7.41
CA ILE A 86 -14.82 5.06 8.14
C ILE A 86 -14.87 4.37 9.50
N GLU A 87 -13.85 3.59 9.82
CA GLU A 87 -13.69 3.02 11.16
C GLU A 87 -13.50 4.13 12.21
N ASP A 88 -13.95 3.91 13.45
CA ASP A 88 -13.93 4.93 14.52
C ASP A 88 -12.53 5.55 14.73
N ALA A 89 -11.49 4.71 14.68
CA ALA A 89 -10.10 5.14 14.81
C ALA A 89 -9.51 5.75 13.52
N GLY A 90 -10.10 5.46 12.36
CA GLY A 90 -9.53 5.71 11.04
C GLY A 90 -9.45 7.20 10.72
N LEU A 91 -10.48 7.98 11.10
CA LEU A 91 -10.45 9.43 10.94
C LEU A 91 -9.35 10.07 11.80
N LYS A 92 -9.16 9.57 13.03
CA LYS A 92 -8.09 10.03 13.93
C LYS A 92 -6.72 9.72 13.34
N HIS A 93 -6.52 8.50 12.82
CA HIS A 93 -5.28 8.11 12.16
C HIS A 93 -5.00 8.92 10.90
N ALA A 94 -5.99 9.11 10.02
CA ALA A 94 -5.84 9.93 8.82
C ALA A 94 -5.45 11.38 9.17
N ARG A 95 -6.07 11.98 10.20
CA ARG A 95 -5.69 13.32 10.68
C ARG A 95 -4.25 13.35 11.19
N ASN A 96 -3.81 12.32 11.91
CA ASN A 96 -2.43 12.21 12.38
C ASN A 96 -1.45 12.15 11.21
N VAL A 97 -1.74 11.33 10.19
CA VAL A 97 -0.91 11.21 8.98
C VAL A 97 -0.84 12.54 8.22
N THR A 98 -1.97 13.23 8.04
CA THR A 98 -2.00 14.57 7.40
C THR A 98 -1.22 15.62 8.19
N ARG A 99 -1.14 15.50 9.52
CA ARG A 99 -0.27 16.36 10.35
C ARG A 99 1.19 15.99 10.14
N MET A 100 1.52 14.70 10.19
CA MET A 100 2.88 14.20 9.98
C MET A 100 3.43 14.58 8.61
N SER A 101 2.62 14.59 7.56
CA SER A 101 3.06 15.00 6.22
C SER A 101 3.59 16.43 6.19
N LYS A 102 2.94 17.34 6.93
CA LYS A 102 3.38 18.72 7.07
C LYS A 102 4.63 18.86 7.92
N GLU A 103 4.72 18.08 9.01
CA GLU A 103 5.85 18.15 9.95
C GLU A 103 7.13 17.53 9.37
N ARG A 104 7.01 16.43 8.63
CA ARG A 104 8.14 15.67 8.09
C ARG A 104 8.41 16.00 6.61
N GLY A 105 7.54 16.76 5.96
CA GLY A 105 7.75 17.29 4.62
C GLY A 105 7.52 16.30 3.48
N PHE A 106 6.90 15.15 3.72
CA PHE A 106 6.53 14.23 2.64
C PHE A 106 5.23 14.68 1.96
N ASN A 107 5.13 14.39 0.67
CA ASN A 107 3.93 14.67 -0.12
C ASN A 107 2.86 13.60 0.17
N LEU A 108 1.65 14.01 0.54
CA LEU A 108 0.52 13.11 0.76
C LEU A 108 -0.52 13.35 -0.34
N ILE A 109 -0.56 12.46 -1.33
CA ILE A 109 -1.52 12.54 -2.43
C ILE A 109 -2.74 11.70 -2.12
N ILE A 110 -3.90 12.38 -2.11
CA ILE A 110 -5.23 11.82 -1.88
C ILE A 110 -6.00 11.86 -3.22
N PRO A 111 -6.89 10.89 -3.52
CA PRO A 111 -7.60 10.84 -4.80
C PRO A 111 -8.40 12.12 -5.11
N SER A 112 -8.23 12.66 -6.31
CA SER A 112 -9.01 13.80 -6.82
C SER A 112 -10.34 13.38 -7.43
N ASP A 113 -10.42 12.14 -7.90
CA ASP A 113 -11.61 11.48 -8.43
C ASP A 113 -11.65 10.01 -7.99
N VAL A 114 -12.86 9.47 -7.91
CA VAL A 114 -13.14 8.13 -7.41
C VAL A 114 -14.23 7.46 -8.24
N VAL A 115 -14.17 6.14 -8.35
CA VAL A 115 -15.28 5.32 -8.82
C VAL A 115 -16.16 5.00 -7.62
N ILE A 116 -17.43 5.37 -7.71
CA ILE A 116 -18.42 5.13 -6.68
C ILE A 116 -19.50 4.16 -7.14
N ALA A 117 -20.07 3.38 -6.21
CA ALA A 117 -21.14 2.43 -6.48
C ALA A 117 -22.34 2.60 -5.53
N ASP A 118 -23.54 2.21 -5.98
CA ASP A 118 -24.78 2.29 -5.20
C ASP A 118 -24.84 1.27 -4.04
N LYS A 119 -24.03 0.21 -4.13
CA LYS A 119 -23.91 -0.86 -3.14
C LYS A 119 -22.59 -1.60 -3.28
N PHE A 120 -22.16 -2.27 -2.22
CA PHE A 120 -20.96 -3.12 -2.22
C PHE A 120 -21.27 -4.48 -2.87
N LYS A 121 -21.45 -4.50 -4.20
CA LYS A 121 -21.64 -5.73 -4.99
C LYS A 121 -20.92 -5.65 -6.33
N ARG A 122 -20.58 -6.81 -6.89
CA ARG A 122 -19.91 -6.93 -8.20
C ARG A 122 -20.70 -6.30 -9.36
N ASP A 123 -22.03 -6.37 -9.31
CA ASP A 123 -22.98 -5.90 -10.33
C ASP A 123 -23.59 -4.52 -10.00
N ALA A 124 -22.99 -3.79 -9.05
CA ALA A 124 -23.47 -2.49 -8.63
C ALA A 124 -23.43 -1.46 -9.76
N SER A 125 -24.41 -0.54 -9.78
CA SER A 125 -24.35 0.61 -10.67
C SER A 125 -23.20 1.49 -10.21
N SER A 126 -22.37 1.94 -11.15
CA SER A 126 -21.17 2.72 -10.84
C SER A 126 -21.01 3.92 -11.75
N LYS A 127 -20.31 4.93 -11.23
CA LYS A 127 -19.91 6.13 -11.97
C LYS A 127 -18.64 6.71 -11.37
N THR A 128 -17.87 7.43 -12.18
CA THR A 128 -16.72 8.21 -11.70
C THR A 128 -17.18 9.61 -11.35
N VAL A 129 -16.72 10.12 -10.20
CA VAL A 129 -16.97 11.49 -9.76
C VAL A 129 -15.70 12.12 -9.21
N ILE A 130 -15.60 13.44 -9.30
CA ILE A 130 -14.60 14.21 -8.53
C ILE A 130 -14.89 13.97 -7.04
N SER A 131 -13.84 13.83 -6.23
CA SER A 131 -13.97 13.46 -4.81
C SER A 131 -14.82 14.45 -3.99
N SER A 132 -14.93 15.71 -4.41
CA SER A 132 -15.82 16.69 -3.78
C SER A 132 -17.31 16.47 -4.04
N ASN A 133 -17.65 15.62 -5.01
CA ASN A 133 -19.02 15.38 -5.49
C ASN A 133 -19.57 14.02 -5.06
N ILE A 134 -18.89 13.33 -4.14
CA ILE A 134 -19.41 12.10 -3.54
C ILE A 134 -20.67 12.43 -2.74
N CYS A 135 -21.69 11.59 -2.81
CA CYS A 135 -22.94 11.81 -2.08
C CYS A 135 -23.57 10.49 -1.62
N GLU A 136 -24.48 10.56 -0.66
CA GLU A 136 -25.31 9.40 -0.30
C GLU A 136 -26.17 8.95 -1.51
N PRO A 137 -26.45 7.64 -1.68
CA PRO A 137 -26.02 6.49 -0.87
C PRO A 137 -24.73 5.83 -1.37
N TRP A 138 -23.86 6.56 -2.08
CA TRP A 138 -22.77 5.97 -2.85
C TRP A 138 -21.55 5.62 -2.00
N LEU A 139 -20.88 4.53 -2.36
CA LEU A 139 -19.67 3.97 -1.73
C LEU A 139 -18.46 4.18 -2.64
N ILE A 140 -17.31 4.55 -2.11
CA ILE A 140 -16.03 4.57 -2.83
C ILE A 140 -15.56 3.13 -3.04
N MET A 141 -15.31 2.76 -4.30
CA MET A 141 -14.96 1.39 -4.69
C MET A 141 -13.63 1.28 -5.43
N ASP A 142 -13.15 2.35 -6.06
CA ASP A 142 -11.84 2.43 -6.73
C ASP A 142 -11.42 3.90 -6.89
N ILE A 143 -10.17 4.15 -7.24
CA ILE A 143 -9.71 5.48 -7.68
C ILE A 143 -10.18 5.76 -9.11
N GLY A 144 -10.44 7.02 -9.43
CA GLY A 144 -10.80 7.44 -10.78
C GLY A 144 -9.60 7.54 -11.73
N ASP A 145 -9.89 7.77 -13.01
CA ASP A 145 -8.89 7.78 -14.08
C ASP A 145 -7.88 8.93 -13.93
N GLU A 146 -8.31 10.10 -13.44
CA GLU A 146 -7.40 11.24 -13.24
C GLU A 146 -6.40 10.95 -12.12
N THR A 147 -6.88 10.40 -11.00
CA THR A 147 -6.07 9.96 -9.87
C THR A 147 -5.11 8.86 -10.29
N ALA A 148 -5.60 7.83 -11.00
CA ALA A 148 -4.77 6.73 -11.46
C ALA A 148 -3.64 7.22 -12.39
N ARG A 149 -3.93 8.14 -13.31
CA ARG A 149 -2.94 8.78 -14.17
C ARG A 149 -1.91 9.58 -13.37
N ARG A 150 -2.36 10.35 -12.37
CA ARG A 150 -1.47 11.12 -11.49
C ARG A 150 -0.55 10.20 -10.69
N TYR A 151 -1.09 9.11 -10.13
CA TYR A 151 -0.33 8.13 -9.36
C TYR A 151 0.70 7.44 -10.25
N GLY A 152 0.30 7.03 -11.45
CA GLY A 152 1.21 6.41 -12.42
C GLY A 152 2.37 7.31 -12.81
N ASN A 153 2.15 8.62 -12.96
CA ASN A 153 3.22 9.58 -13.25
C ASN A 153 4.20 9.76 -12.09
N GLU A 154 3.69 9.80 -10.85
CA GLU A 154 4.54 9.90 -9.65
C GLU A 154 5.41 8.66 -9.49
N LEU A 155 4.79 7.48 -9.62
CA LEU A 155 5.46 6.19 -9.49
C LEU A 155 6.57 6.04 -10.55
N GLN A 156 6.30 6.37 -11.81
CA GLN A 156 7.30 6.26 -12.88
C GLN A 156 8.49 7.23 -12.74
N ARG A 157 8.35 8.30 -11.93
CA ARG A 157 9.46 9.22 -11.60
C ARG A 157 10.27 8.78 -10.39
N SER A 158 9.82 7.74 -9.69
CA SER A 158 10.43 7.28 -8.45
C SER A 158 11.56 6.29 -8.73
N ASN A 159 12.64 6.42 -7.96
CA ASN A 159 13.77 5.49 -8.01
C ASN A 159 13.57 4.29 -7.07
N THR A 160 12.70 4.43 -6.07
CA THR A 160 12.20 3.33 -5.25
C THR A 160 10.68 3.44 -5.14
N ILE A 161 9.99 2.32 -5.28
CA ILE A 161 8.55 2.21 -5.16
C ILE A 161 8.24 1.08 -4.19
N PHE A 162 7.41 1.37 -3.19
CA PHE A 162 6.77 0.34 -2.38
C PHE A 162 5.26 0.41 -2.57
N TRP A 163 4.63 -0.70 -2.93
CA TRP A 163 3.18 -0.77 -3.11
C TRP A 163 2.56 -1.82 -2.19
N ASN A 164 1.64 -1.38 -1.33
CA ASN A 164 0.90 -2.23 -0.41
C ASN A 164 -0.58 -1.84 -0.32
N GLY A 165 -1.45 -2.74 -0.77
CA GLY A 165 -2.89 -2.56 -0.83
C GLY A 165 -3.39 -2.14 -2.23
N PRO A 166 -4.37 -2.85 -2.81
CA PRO A 166 -5.05 -2.43 -4.04
C PRO A 166 -5.74 -1.06 -3.91
N MET A 167 -5.94 -0.39 -5.05
CA MET A 167 -6.55 0.95 -5.11
C MET A 167 -8.08 0.92 -5.11
N GLY A 168 -8.67 -0.26 -5.28
CA GLY A 168 -10.10 -0.52 -5.29
C GLY A 168 -10.41 -1.99 -5.01
N VAL A 169 -11.68 -2.37 -5.16
CA VAL A 169 -12.14 -3.77 -5.04
C VAL A 169 -11.79 -4.53 -6.32
N PHE A 170 -10.50 -4.80 -6.49
CA PHE A 170 -9.91 -5.26 -7.75
C PHE A 170 -10.41 -6.63 -8.22
N GLU A 171 -11.00 -7.41 -7.33
CA GLU A 171 -11.65 -8.69 -7.62
C GLU A 171 -12.88 -8.52 -8.55
N TRP A 172 -13.41 -7.30 -8.64
CA TRP A 172 -14.56 -6.95 -9.46
C TRP A 172 -14.12 -6.04 -10.61
N GLU A 173 -14.38 -6.46 -11.84
CA GLU A 173 -13.93 -5.78 -13.06
C GLU A 173 -14.31 -4.30 -13.13
N SER A 174 -15.49 -3.93 -12.64
CA SER A 174 -15.96 -2.54 -12.57
C SER A 174 -15.13 -1.65 -11.64
N PHE A 175 -14.35 -2.23 -10.72
CA PHE A 175 -13.62 -1.56 -9.64
C PHE A 175 -12.14 -1.98 -9.57
N SER A 176 -11.61 -2.51 -10.67
CA SER A 176 -10.23 -2.98 -10.78
C SER A 176 -9.33 -2.08 -11.63
N LYS A 177 -9.90 -1.07 -12.29
CA LYS A 177 -9.18 -0.23 -13.26
C LYS A 177 -8.08 0.60 -12.61
N GLY A 178 -8.35 1.20 -11.46
CA GLY A 178 -7.39 1.98 -10.70
C GLY A 178 -6.22 1.13 -10.23
N THR A 179 -6.52 -0.05 -9.66
CA THR A 179 -5.50 -1.05 -9.27
C THR A 179 -4.66 -1.49 -10.46
N THR A 180 -5.31 -1.79 -11.59
CA THR A 180 -4.64 -2.20 -12.83
C THR A 180 -3.72 -1.11 -13.37
N SER A 181 -4.18 0.14 -13.35
CA SER A 181 -3.41 1.30 -13.82
C SER A 181 -2.16 1.53 -12.97
N VAL A 182 -2.29 1.45 -11.65
CA VAL A 182 -1.14 1.52 -10.73
C VAL A 182 -0.20 0.36 -10.98
N ALA A 183 -0.68 -0.89 -11.02
CA ALA A 183 0.15 -2.06 -11.28
C ALA A 183 0.97 -1.93 -12.57
N ARG A 184 0.33 -1.52 -13.67
CA ARG A 184 1.00 -1.30 -14.96
C ARG A 184 2.01 -0.15 -14.92
N SER A 185 1.75 0.88 -14.12
CA SER A 185 2.67 2.00 -13.97
C SER A 185 3.90 1.60 -13.16
N VAL A 186 3.73 0.80 -12.10
CA VAL A 186 4.84 0.24 -11.31
C VAL A 186 5.69 -0.70 -12.18
N ALA A 187 5.06 -1.58 -12.97
CA ALA A 187 5.74 -2.48 -13.90
C ALA A 187 6.55 -1.75 -15.00
N ARG A 188 6.21 -0.49 -15.31
CA ARG A 188 6.92 0.34 -16.29
C ARG A 188 7.96 1.27 -15.67
N ALA A 189 8.00 1.37 -14.34
CA ALA A 189 8.93 2.25 -13.67
C ALA A 189 10.36 1.71 -13.81
N ALA A 190 11.32 2.61 -14.01
CA ALA A 190 12.74 2.25 -14.09
C ALA A 190 13.37 2.00 -12.70
N GLY A 191 12.74 2.54 -11.65
CA GLY A 191 13.18 2.37 -10.27
C GLY A 191 12.94 0.97 -9.71
N THR A 192 13.46 0.73 -8.50
CA THR A 192 13.24 -0.54 -7.79
C THR A 192 11.79 -0.60 -7.30
N SER A 193 11.05 -1.64 -7.68
CA SER A 193 9.66 -1.84 -7.26
C SER A 193 9.52 -3.03 -6.31
N ILE A 194 8.89 -2.78 -5.16
CA ILE A 194 8.62 -3.79 -4.13
C ILE A 194 7.12 -3.86 -3.89
N ILE A 195 6.58 -5.05 -4.10
CA ILE A 195 5.17 -5.36 -3.89
C ILE A 195 5.02 -6.09 -2.56
N GLY A 196 4.27 -5.50 -1.64
CA GLY A 196 4.01 -6.07 -0.32
C GLY A 196 2.52 -6.38 -0.13
N GLY A 197 2.24 -7.43 0.64
CA GLY A 197 0.88 -7.83 1.03
C GLY A 197 0.16 -8.72 0.02
N GLY A 198 -0.56 -9.72 0.53
CA GLY A 198 -1.18 -10.79 -0.27
C GLY A 198 -2.09 -10.25 -1.39
N SER A 199 -3.05 -9.38 -1.07
CA SER A 199 -3.99 -8.86 -2.08
C SER A 199 -3.31 -8.06 -3.20
N THR A 200 -2.17 -7.41 -2.92
CA THR A 200 -1.43 -6.67 -3.96
C THR A 200 -0.60 -7.62 -4.81
N ALA A 201 0.03 -8.63 -4.19
CA ALA A 201 0.68 -9.70 -4.94
C ALA A 201 -0.32 -10.42 -5.85
N ASP A 202 -1.52 -10.76 -5.35
CA ASP A 202 -2.60 -11.38 -6.12
C ASP A 202 -3.04 -10.51 -7.30
N ALA A 203 -3.15 -9.19 -7.12
CA ALA A 203 -3.47 -8.27 -8.21
C ALA A 203 -2.37 -8.27 -9.29
N VAL A 204 -1.09 -8.28 -8.89
CA VAL A 204 0.05 -8.35 -9.82
C VAL A 204 0.08 -9.68 -10.57
N TYR A 205 -0.13 -10.82 -9.89
CA TYR A 205 -0.19 -12.14 -10.51
C TYR A 205 -1.37 -12.27 -11.48
N THR A 206 -2.55 -11.77 -11.10
CA THR A 206 -3.74 -11.79 -11.96
C THR A 206 -3.51 -11.02 -13.26
N LEU A 207 -2.68 -9.97 -13.22
CA LEU A 207 -2.34 -9.17 -14.39
C LEU A 207 -1.13 -9.72 -15.17
N GLY A 208 -0.46 -10.76 -14.67
CA GLY A 208 0.74 -11.34 -15.27
C GLY A 208 1.91 -10.35 -15.30
N LEU A 209 2.06 -9.54 -14.25
CA LEU A 209 3.08 -8.47 -14.17
C LEU A 209 4.22 -8.81 -13.19
N GLU A 210 4.28 -10.03 -12.67
CA GLU A 210 5.23 -10.41 -11.62
C GLU A 210 6.70 -10.34 -12.05
N LYS A 211 6.97 -10.52 -13.36
CA LYS A 211 8.33 -10.52 -13.90
C LYS A 211 8.86 -9.10 -14.13
N GLU A 212 7.97 -8.14 -14.22
CA GLU A 212 8.23 -6.72 -14.40
C GLU A 212 8.44 -6.00 -13.05
N MET A 213 8.10 -6.65 -11.93
CA MET A 213 8.39 -6.14 -10.59
C MET A 213 9.80 -6.53 -10.16
N SER A 214 10.52 -5.64 -9.46
CA SER A 214 11.85 -5.99 -8.93
C SER A 214 11.75 -7.05 -7.83
N HIS A 215 10.72 -6.96 -6.99
CA HIS A 215 10.43 -7.94 -5.95
C HIS A 215 8.93 -8.00 -5.63
N VAL A 216 8.38 -9.22 -5.63
CA VAL A 216 7.04 -9.51 -5.11
C VAL A 216 7.21 -10.32 -3.84
N SER A 217 6.89 -9.71 -2.70
CA SER A 217 7.11 -10.33 -1.40
C SER A 217 6.16 -11.51 -1.19
N THR A 218 6.73 -12.65 -0.77
CA THR A 218 6.00 -13.88 -0.45
C THR A 218 5.88 -14.12 1.04
N GLY A 219 6.54 -13.31 1.89
CA GLY A 219 6.47 -13.42 3.35
C GLY A 219 5.13 -12.96 3.95
N GLY A 220 4.17 -12.50 3.14
CA GLY A 220 2.82 -12.21 3.57
C GLY A 220 2.78 -11.21 4.73
N GLY A 221 2.13 -11.59 5.85
CA GLY A 221 2.06 -10.76 7.05
C GLY A 221 3.41 -10.51 7.72
N ALA A 222 4.37 -11.45 7.64
CA ALA A 222 5.68 -11.29 8.26
C ALA A 222 6.49 -10.17 7.59
N SER A 223 6.48 -10.10 6.26
CA SER A 223 7.10 -9.00 5.53
C SER A 223 6.49 -7.66 5.90
N LEU A 224 5.16 -7.61 6.11
CA LEU A 224 4.46 -6.40 6.55
C LEU A 224 4.85 -6.00 7.97
N GLU A 225 4.95 -6.94 8.91
CA GLU A 225 5.43 -6.66 10.26
C GLU A 225 6.85 -6.10 10.26
N TYR A 226 7.73 -6.65 9.42
CA TYR A 226 9.07 -6.11 9.22
C TYR A 226 9.04 -4.69 8.62
N LEU A 227 8.18 -4.45 7.62
CA LEU A 227 7.94 -3.13 7.02
C LEU A 227 7.35 -2.10 7.99
N GLU A 228 6.65 -2.55 9.02
CA GLU A 228 6.17 -1.73 10.13
C GLU A 228 7.26 -1.44 11.18
N GLY A 229 8.49 -1.93 10.97
CA GLY A 229 9.61 -1.78 11.89
C GLY A 229 9.50 -2.69 13.12
N ARG A 230 8.76 -3.80 13.05
CA ARG A 230 8.71 -4.78 14.13
C ARG A 230 9.86 -5.76 13.99
N ASP A 231 10.44 -6.14 15.13
CA ASP A 231 11.36 -7.27 15.20
C ASP A 231 10.63 -8.56 14.83
N LEU A 232 11.17 -9.29 13.86
CA LEU A 232 10.71 -10.63 13.51
C LEU A 232 11.50 -11.64 14.35
N PRO A 233 10.90 -12.33 15.34
CA PRO A 233 11.66 -13.20 16.25
C PRO A 233 12.47 -14.27 15.52
N GLY A 234 11.93 -14.83 14.43
CA GLY A 234 12.65 -15.84 13.63
C GLY A 234 13.82 -15.29 12.82
N VAL A 235 13.86 -13.99 12.54
CA VAL A 235 14.99 -13.30 11.89
C VAL A 235 16.01 -12.87 12.95
N SER A 236 15.54 -12.23 14.03
CA SER A 236 16.40 -11.79 15.14
C SER A 236 17.11 -12.93 15.88
N ALA A 237 16.64 -14.16 15.72
CA ALA A 237 17.25 -15.35 16.34
C ALA A 237 18.30 -16.03 15.47
N ILE A 238 18.50 -15.54 14.24
CA ILE A 238 19.58 -16.00 13.38
C ILE A 238 20.84 -15.27 13.83
N GLN A 239 21.91 -16.03 14.09
CA GLN A 239 23.17 -15.45 14.53
C GLN A 239 23.78 -14.61 13.40
N ASP A 240 24.29 -13.43 13.73
CA ASP A 240 25.06 -12.62 12.78
C ASP A 240 26.29 -13.41 12.31
N ALA A 241 26.48 -13.48 11.00
CA ALA A 241 27.66 -14.11 10.38
C ALA A 241 28.86 -13.18 10.37
#